data_AF-A0A8T4DIA8-F1
#
_entry.id   AF-A0A8T4DIA8-F1
#
_cell.length_a   1.000
_cell.length_b   1.000
_cell.length_c   1.000
_cell.angle_alpha   90.00
_cell.angle_beta   90.00
_cell.angle_gamma   90.00
#
_symmetry.space_group_name_H-M   'P 1'
#
loop_
_entity.id
_entity.type
_entity.pdbx_description
1 polymer ?
#
loop_
_entity_poly.entity_id
_entity_poly.type
_entity_poly.pdbx_seq_one_letter_code
_entity_poly.pdbx_strand_id
1 'polypeptide(L)'
;MAKVDNIRVVSSILHYLTWACGPKKGREFWSQYVKSISNSPEEQKEKIRAKLDGAYIIHIELLLSNLKEIDQNESYWSATEVLEEDVLAQQANSESASFSTIANLFQFLPSKRIPSILSKLDSNILADKFDSPTAQPIMWFLRYCSANTSSQAFSESFLSNLHEKGKLIEALKNSNVGVVNKCLKFIGDVNLALRDELKNSLLPYWVQISLSSNLSSVTGEICNKTLPIEIRR
;
A
#
# COMPACT_ATOMS: atom_id res chain seq x y z
N MET A 1 -33.73 -9.89 14.70
CA MET A 1 -33.26 -9.82 13.30
C MET A 1 -31.85 -9.26 13.31
N ALA A 2 -30.83 -10.11 13.14
CA ALA A 2 -29.46 -9.61 12.98
C ALA A 2 -29.42 -8.87 11.63
N LYS A 3 -29.22 -7.55 11.67
CA LYS A 3 -28.94 -6.79 10.44
C LYS A 3 -27.73 -7.45 9.78
N VAL A 4 -27.87 -7.85 8.52
CA VAL A 4 -26.74 -8.27 7.71
C VAL A 4 -25.92 -7.01 7.45
N ASP A 5 -25.04 -6.68 8.39
CA ASP A 5 -24.14 -5.53 8.26
C ASP A 5 -23.06 -5.91 7.26
N ASN A 6 -23.30 -5.50 6.01
CA ASN A 6 -22.36 -5.66 4.90
C ASN A 6 -21.08 -4.87 5.20
N ILE A 7 -19.92 -5.49 4.97
CA ILE A 7 -18.60 -4.88 5.18
C ILE A 7 -18.43 -3.55 4.44
N ARG A 8 -19.10 -3.39 3.29
CA ARG A 8 -19.17 -2.12 2.55
C ARG A 8 -19.83 -1.03 3.37
N VAL A 9 -20.95 -1.32 4.04
CA VAL A 9 -21.67 -0.36 4.90
C VAL A 9 -20.80 0.04 6.08
N VAL A 10 -20.16 -0.93 6.72
CA VAL A 10 -19.26 -0.66 7.85
C VAL A 10 -18.06 0.18 7.41
N SER A 11 -17.46 -0.15 6.27
CA SER A 11 -16.37 0.62 5.65
C SER A 11 -16.81 2.04 5.31
N SER A 12 -18.01 2.23 4.73
CA SER A 12 -18.54 3.57 4.42
C SER A 12 -18.81 4.41 5.67
N ILE A 13 -19.38 3.82 6.72
CA ILE A 13 -19.61 4.52 8.00
C ILE A 13 -18.28 4.88 8.65
N LEU A 14 -17.34 3.94 8.68
CA LEU A 14 -15.99 4.19 9.21
C LEU A 14 -15.31 5.33 8.46
N HIS A 15 -15.36 5.29 7.12
CA HIS A 15 -14.81 6.35 6.27
C HIS A 15 -15.43 7.71 6.60
N TYR A 16 -16.77 7.79 6.67
CA TYR A 16 -17.47 9.02 6.99
C TYR A 16 -17.12 9.55 8.39
N LEU A 17 -17.09 8.70 9.40
CA LEU A 17 -16.73 9.09 10.76
C LEU A 17 -15.28 9.57 10.86
N THR A 18 -14.36 8.87 10.20
CA THR A 18 -12.95 9.27 10.13
C THR A 18 -12.78 10.62 9.44
N TRP A 19 -13.52 10.87 8.35
CA TRP A 19 -13.47 12.14 7.62
C TRP A 19 -14.13 13.29 8.40
N ALA A 20 -15.35 13.09 8.90
CA ALA A 20 -16.15 14.14 9.53
C ALA A 20 -15.73 14.45 10.97
N CYS A 21 -15.27 13.44 11.71
CA CYS A 21 -15.01 13.54 13.14
C CYS A 21 -13.56 13.23 13.53
N GLY A 22 -12.71 12.95 12.53
CA GLY A 22 -11.31 12.61 12.72
C GLY A 22 -11.05 11.13 13.03
N PRO A 23 -9.79 10.69 12.91
CA PRO A 23 -9.40 9.28 12.97
C PRO A 23 -9.68 8.64 14.33
N LYS A 24 -9.66 9.42 15.43
CA LYS A 24 -10.01 8.90 16.76
C LYS A 24 -11.43 8.35 16.83
N LYS A 25 -12.39 9.05 16.21
CA LYS A 25 -13.80 8.63 16.21
C LYS A 25 -14.04 7.42 15.32
N GLY A 26 -13.34 7.33 14.19
CA GLY A 26 -13.31 6.12 13.37
C GLY A 26 -12.83 4.89 14.15
N ARG A 27 -11.73 5.03 14.90
CA ARG A 27 -11.21 3.96 15.76
C ARG A 27 -12.17 3.55 16.87
N GLU A 28 -12.79 4.52 17.55
CA GLU A 28 -13.82 4.25 18.58
C GLU A 28 -14.98 3.46 17.99
N PHE A 29 -15.49 3.86 16.82
CA PHE A 29 -16.55 3.14 16.12
C PHE A 29 -16.14 1.71 15.78
N TRP A 30 -14.94 1.51 15.23
CA TRP A 30 -14.46 0.19 14.86
C TRP A 30 -14.31 -0.72 16.09
N SER A 31 -13.73 -0.23 17.19
CA SER A 31 -13.62 -0.98 18.45
C SER A 31 -14.99 -1.40 19.00
N GLN A 32 -15.98 -0.49 18.94
CA GLN A 32 -17.36 -0.79 19.35
C GLN A 32 -18.03 -1.81 18.41
N TYR A 33 -17.79 -1.70 17.10
CA TYR A 33 -18.29 -2.65 16.12
C TYR A 33 -17.71 -4.05 16.35
N VAL A 34 -16.40 -4.19 16.57
CA VAL A 34 -15.79 -5.50 16.88
C VAL A 34 -16.40 -6.10 18.15
N LYS A 35 -16.58 -5.31 19.20
CA LYS A 35 -17.20 -5.76 20.46
C LYS A 35 -18.68 -6.12 20.33
N SER A 36 -19.40 -5.55 19.36
CA SER A 36 -20.83 -5.88 19.15
C SER A 36 -21.04 -7.19 18.39
N ILE A 37 -20.01 -7.71 17.70
CA ILE A 37 -20.09 -8.92 16.88
C ILE A 37 -20.07 -10.21 17.72
N SER A 38 -19.29 -10.25 18.81
CA SER A 38 -19.31 -11.33 19.82
C SER A 38 -18.60 -10.87 21.11
N ASN A 39 -18.82 -11.59 22.21
CA ASN A 39 -18.09 -11.41 23.47
C ASN A 39 -16.79 -12.25 23.55
N SER A 40 -16.59 -13.22 22.65
CA SER A 40 -15.36 -14.02 22.57
C SER A 40 -14.42 -13.48 21.48
N PRO A 41 -13.12 -13.29 21.77
CA PRO A 41 -12.12 -12.89 20.77
C PRO A 41 -12.05 -13.84 19.57
N GLU A 42 -12.14 -15.15 19.80
CA GLU A 42 -12.10 -16.18 18.76
C GLU A 42 -13.30 -16.09 17.82
N GLU A 43 -14.50 -15.91 18.37
CA GLU A 43 -15.71 -15.71 17.56
C GLU A 43 -15.70 -14.37 16.82
N GLN A 44 -15.17 -13.30 17.42
CA GLN A 44 -14.98 -12.02 16.75
C GLN A 44 -14.07 -12.21 15.53
N LYS A 45 -12.97 -12.95 15.69
CA LYS A 45 -12.03 -13.26 14.60
C LYS A 45 -12.71 -13.98 13.45
N GLU A 46 -13.42 -15.07 13.72
CA GLU A 46 -14.09 -15.85 12.67
C GLU A 46 -15.20 -15.07 11.97
N LYS A 47 -15.99 -14.28 12.71
CA LYS A 47 -17.02 -13.43 12.12
C LYS A 47 -16.45 -12.30 11.26
N ILE A 48 -15.30 -11.74 11.65
CA ILE A 48 -14.62 -10.72 10.84
C ILE A 48 -13.98 -11.37 9.61
N ARG A 49 -13.34 -12.54 9.74
CA ARG A 49 -12.83 -13.32 8.61
C ARG A 49 -13.91 -13.55 7.56
N ALA A 50 -15.04 -14.14 7.96
CA ALA A 50 -16.15 -14.43 7.05
C ALA A 50 -16.68 -13.17 6.34
N LYS A 51 -16.62 -11.99 6.99
CA LYS A 51 -17.02 -10.72 6.35
C LYS A 51 -15.96 -10.16 5.40
N LEU A 52 -14.68 -10.38 5.69
CA LEU A 52 -13.57 -9.92 4.86
C LEU A 52 -13.36 -10.81 3.62
N ASP A 53 -13.64 -12.11 3.71
CA ASP A 53 -13.48 -13.04 2.58
C ASP A 53 -14.36 -12.67 1.37
N GLY A 54 -15.51 -12.03 1.62
CA GLY A 54 -16.40 -11.51 0.58
C GLY A 54 -16.25 -10.01 0.27
N ALA A 55 -15.25 -9.33 0.86
CA ALA A 55 -15.08 -7.89 0.75
C ALA A 55 -14.21 -7.49 -0.45
N TYR A 56 -14.49 -6.33 -1.04
CA TYR A 56 -13.55 -5.69 -1.97
C TYR A 56 -12.27 -5.25 -1.25
N ILE A 57 -11.15 -5.34 -1.96
CA ILE A 57 -9.82 -5.02 -1.42
C ILE A 57 -9.70 -3.59 -0.84
N ILE A 58 -10.41 -2.61 -1.40
CA ILE A 58 -10.44 -1.24 -0.87
C ILE A 58 -11.08 -1.16 0.53
N HIS A 59 -12.09 -1.99 0.78
CA HIS A 59 -12.70 -2.08 2.11
C HIS A 59 -11.74 -2.75 3.09
N ILE A 60 -11.02 -3.78 2.65
CA ILE A 60 -9.99 -4.45 3.45
C ILE A 60 -8.88 -3.44 3.83
N GLU A 61 -8.34 -2.69 2.87
CA GLU A 61 -7.33 -1.66 3.10
C GLU A 61 -7.77 -0.64 4.16
N LEU A 62 -8.98 -0.08 4.01
CA LEU A 62 -9.50 0.92 4.95
C LEU A 62 -9.61 0.36 6.37
N LEU A 63 -10.07 -0.88 6.50
CA LEU A 63 -10.22 -1.52 7.81
C LEU A 63 -8.85 -1.80 8.45
N LEU A 64 -7.89 -2.32 7.68
CA LEU A 64 -6.54 -2.59 8.17
C LEU A 64 -5.80 -1.33 8.62
N SER A 65 -5.97 -0.21 7.90
CA SER A 65 -5.34 1.07 8.30
C SER A 65 -5.81 1.55 9.67
N ASN A 66 -7.10 1.42 9.98
CA ASN A 66 -7.65 1.77 11.29
C ASN A 66 -7.24 0.79 12.39
N LEU A 67 -6.96 -0.47 12.03
CA LEU A 67 -6.58 -1.52 12.96
C LEU A 67 -5.14 -1.45 13.42
N LYS A 68 -4.21 -1.11 12.51
CA LYS A 68 -2.78 -0.98 12.85
C LYS A 68 -2.52 0.01 14.00
N GLU A 69 -3.36 1.02 14.17
CA GLU A 69 -3.24 2.01 15.25
C GLU A 69 -3.89 1.56 16.57
N ILE A 70 -4.84 0.63 16.52
CA ILE A 70 -5.50 0.06 17.71
C ILE A 70 -4.60 -1.04 18.32
N ASP A 71 -3.98 -1.85 17.46
CA ASP A 71 -3.12 -3.01 17.81
C ASP A 71 -1.84 -2.61 18.59
N GLN A 72 -1.38 -1.35 18.48
CA GLN A 72 -0.28 -0.85 19.31
C GLN A 72 -0.61 -0.81 20.82
N ASN A 73 -1.90 -0.87 21.20
CA ASN A 73 -2.37 -0.80 22.58
C ASN A 73 -3.19 -2.01 23.04
N GLU A 74 -3.68 -2.87 22.14
CA GLU A 74 -4.48 -4.06 22.49
C GLU A 74 -3.74 -5.33 22.06
N SER A 75 -3.19 -6.08 23.02
CA SER A 75 -2.31 -7.24 22.81
C SER A 75 -2.98 -8.50 22.23
N TYR A 76 -4.10 -8.38 21.52
CA TYR A 76 -4.96 -9.53 21.25
C TYR A 76 -5.33 -9.80 19.79
N TRP A 77 -4.99 -8.93 18.83
CA TRP A 77 -5.41 -9.20 17.47
C TRP A 77 -4.63 -8.43 16.40
N SER A 78 -3.70 -9.14 15.75
CA SER A 78 -3.30 -8.77 14.40
C SER A 78 -4.51 -8.99 13.50
N ALA A 79 -5.32 -7.95 13.29
CA ALA A 79 -6.40 -7.99 12.31
C ALA A 79 -5.90 -8.33 10.90
N THR A 80 -4.59 -8.15 10.71
CA THR A 80 -3.81 -8.46 9.53
C THR A 80 -3.48 -9.95 9.40
N GLU A 81 -3.78 -10.80 10.40
CA GLU A 81 -3.70 -12.28 10.38
C GLU A 81 -5.03 -12.97 10.04
N VAL A 82 -6.12 -12.22 9.93
CA VAL A 82 -7.48 -12.77 9.79
C VAL A 82 -7.76 -13.26 8.38
N LEU A 83 -7.31 -12.51 7.39
CA LEU A 83 -7.48 -12.85 5.99
C LEU A 83 -6.45 -13.87 5.54
N GLU A 84 -6.89 -14.88 4.78
CA GLU A 84 -5.98 -15.84 4.13
C GLU A 84 -5.17 -15.18 3.01
N GLU A 85 -3.95 -15.67 2.78
CA GLU A 85 -3.04 -15.09 1.79
C GLU A 85 -3.56 -15.29 0.37
N ASP A 86 -4.26 -16.40 0.12
CA ASP A 86 -4.89 -16.71 -1.16
C ASP A 86 -6.03 -15.73 -1.49
N VAL A 87 -6.88 -15.43 -0.51
CA VAL A 87 -7.95 -14.44 -0.66
C VAL A 87 -7.38 -13.06 -0.96
N LEU A 88 -6.33 -12.65 -0.23
CA LEU A 88 -5.65 -11.37 -0.46
C LEU A 88 -5.03 -11.28 -1.86
N ALA A 89 -4.36 -12.35 -2.30
CA ALA A 89 -3.77 -12.40 -3.63
C ALA A 89 -4.83 -12.38 -4.74
N GLN A 90 -5.92 -13.14 -4.59
CA GLN A 90 -7.04 -13.14 -5.52
C GLN A 90 -7.69 -11.76 -5.64
N GLN A 91 -7.93 -11.09 -4.51
CA GLN A 91 -8.51 -9.76 -4.47
C GLN A 91 -7.57 -8.70 -5.08
N ALA A 92 -6.26 -8.82 -4.85
CA ALA A 92 -5.24 -7.93 -5.42
C ALA A 92 -5.09 -8.10 -6.94
N ASN A 93 -5.28 -9.32 -7.46
CA ASN A 93 -5.29 -9.59 -8.89
C ASN A 93 -6.59 -9.15 -9.58
N SER A 94 -7.66 -8.83 -8.82
CA SER A 94 -8.96 -8.42 -9.39
C SER A 94 -8.86 -7.08 -10.13
N GLU A 95 -9.72 -6.85 -11.13
CA GLU A 95 -9.78 -5.59 -11.88
C GLU A 95 -10.03 -4.37 -10.98
N SER A 96 -10.81 -4.55 -9.90
CA SER A 96 -11.17 -3.49 -8.96
C SER A 96 -10.02 -2.99 -8.07
N ALA A 97 -8.92 -3.72 -7.99
CA ALA A 97 -7.75 -3.33 -7.19
C ALA A 97 -6.90 -2.29 -7.93
N SER A 98 -6.59 -1.17 -7.28
CA SER A 98 -5.57 -0.23 -7.76
C SER A 98 -4.19 -0.60 -7.24
N PHE A 99 -3.14 -0.13 -7.92
CA PHE A 99 -1.77 -0.30 -7.43
C PHE A 99 -1.58 0.32 -6.04
N SER A 100 -2.16 1.49 -5.79
CA SER A 100 -2.07 2.19 -4.50
C SER A 100 -2.70 1.37 -3.36
N THR A 101 -3.87 0.79 -3.58
CA THR A 101 -4.53 -0.06 -2.60
C THR A 101 -3.71 -1.29 -2.26
N ILE A 102 -3.11 -1.94 -3.26
CA ILE A 102 -2.23 -3.11 -3.05
C ILE A 102 -0.96 -2.71 -2.29
N ALA A 103 -0.33 -1.60 -2.66
CA ALA A 103 0.88 -1.11 -1.99
C ALA A 103 0.61 -0.72 -0.52
N ASN A 104 -0.52 -0.07 -0.25
CA ASN A 104 -0.96 0.27 1.09
C ASN A 104 -1.27 -0.98 1.93
N LEU A 105 -1.87 -2.01 1.33
CA LEU A 105 -2.12 -3.28 2.01
C LEU A 105 -0.83 -3.89 2.58
N PHE A 106 0.28 -3.88 1.83
CA PHE A 106 1.57 -4.38 2.32
C PHE A 106 2.20 -3.54 3.44
N GLN A 107 1.82 -2.27 3.59
CA GLN A 107 2.21 -1.46 4.75
C GLN A 107 1.53 -1.94 6.04
N PHE A 108 0.35 -2.56 5.94
CA PHE A 108 -0.43 -3.00 7.08
C PHE A 108 -0.17 -4.46 7.44
N LEU A 109 0.25 -5.31 6.49
CA LEU A 109 0.50 -6.72 6.75
C LEU A 109 1.79 -6.99 7.54
N PRO A 110 1.85 -8.09 8.32
CA PRO A 110 3.08 -8.55 8.95
C PRO A 110 4.09 -8.94 7.86
N SER A 111 5.35 -8.53 8.04
CA SER A 111 6.43 -8.77 7.07
C SER A 111 6.61 -10.25 6.72
N LYS A 112 6.32 -11.18 7.65
CA LYS A 112 6.37 -12.64 7.45
C LYS A 112 5.39 -13.16 6.37
N ARG A 113 4.29 -12.45 6.10
CA ARG A 113 3.22 -12.88 5.18
C ARG A 113 3.39 -12.36 3.76
N ILE A 114 4.05 -11.20 3.63
CA ILE A 114 4.24 -10.51 2.35
C ILE A 114 4.83 -11.43 1.26
N PRO A 115 5.87 -12.25 1.52
CA PRO A 115 6.46 -13.08 0.47
C PRO A 115 5.49 -14.11 -0.12
N SER A 116 4.66 -14.72 0.71
CA SER A 116 3.66 -15.70 0.25
C SER A 116 2.59 -15.05 -0.62
N ILE A 117 2.13 -13.85 -0.25
CA ILE A 117 1.17 -13.10 -1.07
C ILE A 117 1.81 -12.67 -2.39
N LEU A 118 3.03 -12.11 -2.35
CA LEU A 118 3.77 -11.70 -3.55
C LEU A 118 3.97 -12.87 -4.52
N SER A 119 4.23 -14.09 -4.03
CA SER A 119 4.39 -15.28 -4.88
C SER A 119 3.13 -15.68 -5.64
N LYS A 120 1.96 -15.18 -5.24
CA LYS A 120 0.65 -15.46 -5.82
C LYS A 120 0.10 -14.28 -6.64
N LEU A 121 0.80 -13.15 -6.65
CA LEU A 121 0.40 -11.99 -7.46
C LEU A 121 0.86 -12.14 -8.90
N ASP A 122 0.01 -11.69 -9.81
CA ASP A 122 0.38 -11.56 -11.22
C ASP A 122 1.14 -10.23 -11.43
N SER A 123 2.44 -10.37 -11.68
CA SER A 123 3.34 -9.23 -11.88
C SER A 123 2.99 -8.36 -13.10
N ASN A 124 2.39 -8.94 -14.14
CA ASN A 124 1.99 -8.21 -15.34
C ASN A 124 0.71 -7.40 -15.07
N ILE A 125 -0.28 -8.02 -14.42
CA ILE A 125 -1.51 -7.33 -13.98
C ILE A 125 -1.15 -6.17 -13.05
N LEU A 126 -0.23 -6.39 -12.10
CA LEU A 126 0.18 -5.32 -11.19
C LEU A 126 0.90 -4.18 -11.91
N ALA A 127 1.74 -4.47 -12.91
CA ALA A 127 2.36 -3.46 -13.75
C ALA A 127 1.32 -2.67 -14.58
N ASP A 128 0.25 -3.32 -15.03
CA ASP A 128 -0.87 -2.66 -15.71
C ASP A 128 -1.65 -1.71 -14.81
N LYS A 129 -1.80 -2.05 -13.53
CA LYS A 129 -2.46 -1.22 -12.52
C LYS A 129 -1.66 0.01 -12.09
N PHE A 130 -0.36 0.07 -12.39
CA PHE A 130 0.45 1.23 -12.05
C PHE A 130 0.08 2.43 -12.94
N ASP A 131 -0.38 3.51 -12.31
CA ASP A 131 -0.88 4.74 -12.94
C ASP A 131 -0.25 6.03 -12.35
N SER A 132 0.74 5.90 -11.45
CA SER A 132 1.33 7.06 -10.80
C SER A 132 2.29 7.80 -11.74
N PRO A 133 2.26 9.14 -11.75
CA PRO A 133 3.22 9.92 -12.53
C PRO A 133 4.64 9.87 -11.96
N THR A 134 4.84 9.38 -10.73
CA THR A 134 6.15 9.36 -10.06
C THR A 134 6.55 7.94 -9.66
N ALA A 135 7.85 7.70 -9.53
CA ALA A 135 8.42 6.42 -9.10
C ALA A 135 8.32 6.21 -7.59
N GLN A 136 7.75 7.15 -6.83
CA GLN A 136 7.64 7.03 -5.38
C GLN A 136 6.86 5.77 -4.99
N PRO A 137 5.64 5.49 -5.49
CA PRO A 137 4.92 4.27 -5.14
C PRO A 137 5.69 2.98 -5.47
N ILE A 138 6.43 2.96 -6.59
CA ILE A 138 7.31 1.84 -6.95
C ILE A 138 8.41 1.67 -5.90
N MET A 139 9.11 2.75 -5.53
CA MET A 139 10.15 2.72 -4.50
C MET A 139 9.62 2.16 -3.17
N TRP A 140 8.43 2.59 -2.73
CA TRP A 140 7.81 2.08 -1.50
C TRP A 140 7.42 0.60 -1.62
N PHE A 141 6.87 0.20 -2.77
CA PHE A 141 6.48 -1.18 -3.02
C PHE A 141 7.70 -2.12 -3.06
N LEU A 142 8.76 -1.72 -3.75
CA LEU A 142 10.00 -2.49 -3.84
C LEU A 142 10.67 -2.70 -2.48
N ARG A 143 10.54 -1.75 -1.54
CA ARG A 143 11.04 -1.92 -0.17
C ARG A 143 10.46 -3.17 0.51
N TYR A 144 9.20 -3.51 0.23
CA TYR A 144 8.56 -4.72 0.76
C TYR A 144 9.03 -5.96 0.02
N CYS A 145 9.27 -5.83 -1.29
CA CYS A 145 9.71 -6.92 -2.15
C CYS A 145 11.18 -7.33 -1.92
N SER A 146 12.05 -6.37 -1.63
CA SER A 146 13.49 -6.58 -1.41
C SER A 146 13.83 -7.07 0.00
N ALA A 147 12.85 -7.13 0.90
CA ALA A 147 13.06 -7.59 2.27
C ALA A 147 13.17 -9.13 2.39
N ASN A 148 12.90 -9.87 1.32
CA ASN A 148 12.89 -11.33 1.34
C ASN A 148 13.35 -11.91 0.00
N THR A 149 14.24 -12.90 0.02
CA THR A 149 14.70 -13.63 -1.18
C THR A 149 13.57 -14.40 -1.88
N SER A 150 12.54 -14.81 -1.14
CA SER A 150 11.41 -15.57 -1.68
C SER A 150 10.53 -14.74 -2.64
N SER A 151 10.63 -13.41 -2.59
CA SER A 151 9.91 -12.50 -3.51
C SER A 151 10.76 -12.02 -4.69
N GLN A 152 12.00 -12.51 -4.84
CA GLN A 152 12.93 -12.06 -5.87
C GLN A 152 12.37 -12.26 -7.29
N ALA A 153 11.91 -13.47 -7.61
CA ALA A 153 11.39 -13.80 -8.95
C ALA A 153 10.18 -12.94 -9.35
N PHE A 154 9.27 -12.70 -8.40
CA PHE A 154 8.15 -11.78 -8.60
C PHE A 154 8.64 -10.35 -8.86
N SER A 155 9.61 -9.88 -8.06
CA SER A 155 10.16 -8.53 -8.14
C SER A 155 10.84 -8.28 -9.48
N GLU A 156 11.65 -9.24 -9.95
CA GLU A 156 12.30 -9.21 -11.25
C GLU A 156 11.27 -9.16 -12.39
N SER A 157 10.25 -10.00 -12.32
CA SER A 157 9.17 -10.05 -13.32
C SER A 157 8.37 -8.74 -13.34
N PHE A 158 8.00 -8.22 -12.17
CA PHE A 158 7.26 -6.96 -12.04
C PHE A 158 8.05 -5.77 -12.60
N LEU A 159 9.33 -5.67 -12.27
CA LEU A 159 10.21 -4.61 -12.79
C LEU A 159 10.40 -4.70 -14.30
N SER A 160 10.56 -5.91 -14.83
CA SER A 160 10.68 -6.15 -16.28
C SER A 160 9.40 -5.72 -17.00
N ASN A 161 8.23 -6.12 -16.49
CA ASN A 161 6.94 -5.72 -17.05
C ASN A 161 6.72 -4.20 -16.99
N LEU A 162 7.10 -3.52 -15.91
CA LEU A 162 7.02 -2.06 -15.82
C LEU A 162 7.94 -1.34 -16.82
N HIS A 163 9.14 -1.90 -17.05
CA HIS A 163 10.11 -1.36 -17.98
C HIS A 163 9.67 -1.55 -19.43
N GLU A 164 9.25 -2.76 -19.82
CA GLU A 164 8.75 -3.08 -21.16
C GLU A 164 7.54 -2.23 -21.54
N LYS A 165 6.66 -1.94 -20.57
CA LYS A 165 5.50 -1.04 -20.77
C LYS A 165 5.88 0.45 -20.77
N GLY A 166 7.16 0.80 -20.62
CA GLY A 166 7.66 2.19 -20.55
C GLY A 166 7.29 2.96 -19.28
N LYS A 167 6.48 2.37 -18.39
CA LYS A 167 5.95 3.02 -17.18
C LYS A 167 7.05 3.37 -16.18
N LEU A 168 8.09 2.54 -16.10
CA LEU A 168 9.20 2.76 -15.16
C LEU A 168 9.99 4.02 -15.48
N ILE A 169 10.36 4.23 -16.75
CA ILE A 169 11.10 5.42 -17.20
C ILE A 169 10.23 6.67 -17.04
N GLU A 170 8.96 6.60 -17.45
CA GLU A 170 8.01 7.72 -17.30
C GLU A 170 7.86 8.16 -15.83
N ALA A 171 7.75 7.20 -14.91
CA ALA A 171 7.67 7.47 -13.49
C ALA A 171 8.98 8.07 -12.93
N LEU A 172 10.13 7.55 -13.36
CA LEU A 172 11.45 8.00 -12.89
C LEU A 172 11.78 9.43 -13.36
N LYS A 173 11.55 9.77 -14.63
CA LYS A 173 11.87 11.11 -15.15
C LYS A 173 11.06 12.24 -14.50
N ASN A 174 9.86 11.92 -14.03
CA ASN A 174 8.96 12.85 -13.34
C ASN A 174 9.22 12.94 -11.83
N SER A 175 10.15 12.15 -11.30
CA SER A 175 10.46 12.10 -9.87
C SER A 175 11.59 13.05 -9.49
N ASN A 176 11.70 13.39 -8.20
CA ASN A 176 12.88 14.08 -7.69
C ASN A 176 14.10 13.14 -7.60
N VAL A 177 15.30 13.72 -7.58
CA VAL A 177 16.60 13.04 -7.53
C VAL A 177 16.67 12.03 -6.37
N GLY A 178 16.14 12.39 -5.20
CA GLY A 178 16.15 11.50 -4.03
C GLY A 178 15.34 10.22 -4.25
N VAL A 179 14.15 10.35 -4.86
CA VAL A 179 13.30 9.21 -5.23
C VAL A 179 13.95 8.38 -6.34
N VAL A 180 14.49 9.02 -7.39
CA VAL A 180 15.17 8.33 -8.48
C VAL A 180 16.33 7.49 -7.96
N ASN A 181 17.22 8.07 -7.15
CA ASN A 181 18.38 7.37 -6.63
C ASN A 181 18.00 6.19 -5.72
N LYS A 182 16.99 6.36 -4.86
CA LYS A 182 16.50 5.26 -4.00
C LYS A 182 15.82 4.17 -4.81
N CYS A 183 15.00 4.53 -5.79
CA CYS A 183 14.35 3.58 -6.67
C CYS A 183 15.39 2.76 -7.45
N LEU A 184 16.38 3.43 -8.08
CA LEU A 184 17.49 2.76 -8.76
C LEU A 184 18.28 1.85 -7.81
N LYS A 185 18.48 2.25 -6.54
CA LYS A 185 19.12 1.36 -5.56
C LYS A 185 18.31 0.07 -5.37
N PHE A 186 17.01 0.17 -5.07
CA PHE A 186 16.15 -1.00 -4.88
C PHE A 186 16.06 -1.87 -6.14
N ILE A 187 16.00 -1.26 -7.33
CA ILE A 187 16.05 -1.99 -8.60
C ILE A 187 17.38 -2.72 -8.71
N GLY A 188 18.51 -2.09 -8.37
CA GLY A 188 19.82 -2.73 -8.41
C GLY A 188 20.00 -3.89 -7.42
N ASP A 189 19.27 -3.86 -6.30
CA ASP A 189 19.26 -4.96 -5.31
C ASP A 189 18.47 -6.19 -5.86
N VAL A 190 17.55 -5.98 -6.81
CA VAL A 190 16.75 -7.03 -7.45
C VAL A 190 17.35 -7.47 -8.79
N ASN A 191 17.63 -6.53 -9.67
CA ASN A 191 18.16 -6.73 -11.01
C ASN A 191 19.16 -5.62 -11.37
N LEU A 192 20.45 -5.95 -11.24
CA LEU A 192 21.56 -5.03 -11.51
C LEU A 192 21.61 -4.57 -12.98
N ALA A 193 21.36 -5.49 -13.91
CA ALA A 193 21.41 -5.19 -15.35
C ALA A 193 20.34 -4.16 -15.75
N LEU A 194 19.10 -4.36 -15.28
CA LEU A 194 18.01 -3.41 -15.51
C LEU A 194 18.31 -2.04 -14.90
N ARG A 195 18.91 -2.00 -13.71
CA ARG A 195 19.30 -0.73 -13.08
C ARG A 195 20.33 0.03 -13.91
N ASP A 196 21.33 -0.65 -14.46
CA ASP A 196 22.35 0.02 -15.27
C ASP A 196 21.80 0.45 -16.64
N GLU A 197 20.89 -0.33 -17.22
CA GLU A 197 20.12 0.07 -18.41
C GLU A 197 19.29 1.34 -18.15
N LEU A 198 18.51 1.37 -17.08
CA LEU A 198 17.71 2.53 -16.69
C LEU A 198 18.55 3.77 -16.43
N LYS A 199 19.73 3.62 -15.80
CA LYS A 199 20.66 4.75 -15.60
C LYS A 199 21.07 5.40 -16.92
N ASN A 200 21.36 4.59 -17.93
CA ASN A 200 21.70 5.09 -19.26
C ASN A 200 20.49 5.75 -19.93
N SER A 201 19.32 5.11 -19.87
CA SER A 201 18.07 5.62 -20.42
C SER A 201 17.60 6.92 -19.75
N LEU A 202 18.00 7.18 -18.50
CA LEU A 202 17.68 8.41 -17.76
C LEU A 202 18.61 9.59 -18.08
N LEU A 203 19.74 9.38 -18.77
CA LEU A 203 20.71 10.44 -19.07
C LEU A 203 20.08 11.70 -19.70
N PRO A 204 19.16 11.59 -20.68
CA PRO A 204 18.52 12.76 -21.29
C PRO A 204 17.58 13.53 -20.34
N TYR A 205 17.15 12.92 -19.24
CA TYR A 205 16.10 13.45 -18.36
C TYR A 205 16.63 14.06 -17.06
N TRP A 206 17.95 14.07 -16.81
CA TRP A 206 18.51 14.60 -15.57
C TRP A 206 18.18 16.07 -15.30
N VAL A 207 18.03 16.90 -16.34
CA VAL A 207 17.56 18.29 -16.19
C VAL A 207 16.13 18.32 -15.64
N GLN A 208 15.22 17.51 -16.19
CA GLN A 208 13.84 17.40 -15.72
C GLN A 208 13.77 16.90 -14.27
N ILE A 209 14.53 15.85 -13.95
CA ILE A 209 14.59 15.27 -12.59
C ILE A 209 15.11 16.31 -11.59
N SER A 210 16.11 17.12 -11.98
CA SER A 210 16.66 18.20 -11.16
C SER A 210 15.62 19.29 -10.91
N LEU A 211 14.86 19.69 -11.94
CA LEU A 211 13.76 20.65 -11.81
C LEU A 211 12.65 20.15 -10.88
N SER A 212 12.23 18.89 -11.01
CA SER A 212 11.24 18.26 -10.12
C SER A 212 11.70 18.26 -8.66
N SER A 213 13.01 18.15 -8.42
CA SER A 213 13.60 18.21 -7.08
C SER A 213 13.51 19.60 -6.46
N ASN A 214 13.84 20.63 -7.24
CA ASN A 214 13.74 22.01 -6.79
C ASN A 214 12.29 22.40 -6.48
N LEU A 215 11.35 22.00 -7.34
CA LEU A 215 9.91 22.20 -7.11
C LEU A 215 9.42 21.48 -5.84
N SER A 216 9.87 20.25 -5.60
CA SER A 216 9.55 19.50 -4.38
C SER A 216 10.08 20.20 -3.12
N SER A 217 11.27 20.79 -3.18
CA SER A 217 11.85 21.55 -2.07
C SER A 217 11.07 22.82 -1.77
N VAL A 218 10.73 23.59 -2.81
CA VAL A 218 9.97 24.84 -2.69
C VAL A 218 8.57 24.58 -2.13
N THR A 219 7.87 23.56 -2.65
CA THR A 219 6.55 23.17 -2.13
C THR A 219 6.63 22.70 -0.68
N GLY A 220 7.64 21.89 -0.32
CA GLY A 220 7.88 21.48 1.06
C GLY A 220 8.11 22.66 2.02
N GLU A 221 8.91 23.65 1.60
CA GLU A 221 9.12 24.87 2.39
C GLU A 221 7.86 25.70 2.55
N ILE A 222 7.07 25.86 1.49
CA ILE A 222 5.81 26.62 1.52
C ILE A 222 4.84 25.94 2.47
N CYS A 223 4.61 24.63 2.34
CA CYS A 223 3.73 23.86 3.24
C CYS A 223 4.18 23.97 4.70
N ASN A 224 5.50 23.90 4.96
CA ASN A 224 6.09 24.06 6.28
C ASN A 224 6.10 25.51 6.80
N LYS A 225 5.74 26.51 6.00
CA LYS A 225 5.60 27.91 6.42
C LYS A 225 4.15 28.36 6.54
N THR A 226 3.22 27.72 5.81
CA THR A 226 1.79 28.09 5.78
C THR A 226 0.88 27.23 6.66
N LEU A 227 1.30 26.04 7.10
CA LEU A 227 0.48 25.24 8.02
C LEU A 227 0.66 25.68 9.48
N PRO A 228 -0.44 25.96 10.22
CA PRO A 228 -0.41 26.21 11.66
C PRO A 228 0.31 25.08 12.39
N ILE A 229 1.07 25.43 13.44
CA ILE A 229 1.91 24.51 14.22
C ILE A 229 1.11 23.31 14.77
N GLU A 230 -0.20 23.46 14.95
CA GLU A 230 -1.11 22.44 15.49
C GLU A 230 -1.34 21.23 14.56
N ILE A 231 -0.99 21.31 13.27
CA ILE A 231 -1.19 20.21 12.29
C ILE A 231 0.09 19.37 12.10
N ARG A 232 1.21 19.71 12.76
CA ARG A 232 2.53 19.09 12.53
C ARG A 232 2.84 17.87 13.42
N ARG A 233 1.84 17.17 13.96
CA ARG A 233 2.03 15.95 14.76
C ARG A 233 1.36 14.75 14.13
#